data_AF-F0S155-F1
#
_entry.id   AF-F0S155-F1
#
_cell.length_a   1.000
_cell.length_b   1.000
_cell.length_c   1.000
_cell.angle_alpha   90.00
_cell.angle_beta   90.00
_cell.angle_gamma   90.00
#
_symmetry.space_group_name_H-M   'P 1'
#
loop_
_entity.id
_entity.type
_entity.pdbx_description
1 polymer ?
#
loop_
_entity_poly.entity_id
_entity_poly.type
_entity_poly.pdbx_seq_one_letter_code
_entity_poly.pdbx_strand_id
1 'polypeptide(L)'
;MGRNKKQSLIDKLRILIENDDFEKALFELKRLNNEEFLKSLSPEDAKALMSYFEDLSRILSKKELELKKIIQNTKNIKSAYLR
;
A
#
# COMPACT_ATOMS: atom_id res chain seq x y z
N MET A 1 2.59 27.36 22.04
CA MET A 1 1.80 27.70 20.83
C MET A 1 2.19 26.69 19.75
N GLY A 2 1.48 25.59 19.54
CA GLY A 2 0.10 25.57 19.04
C GLY A 2 0.12 25.28 17.53
N ARG A 3 0.66 24.13 17.11
CA ARG A 3 0.54 23.61 15.75
C ARG A 3 0.28 22.11 15.81
N ASN A 4 -0.93 21.73 16.23
CA ASN A 4 -1.56 20.53 15.70
C ASN A 4 -1.80 20.77 14.21
N LYS A 5 -0.74 20.69 13.40
CA LYS A 5 -0.87 20.63 11.95
C LYS A 5 -1.53 19.28 11.70
N LYS A 6 -2.80 19.31 11.29
CA LYS A 6 -3.46 18.17 10.66
C LYS A 6 -2.49 17.64 9.61
N GLN A 7 -1.82 16.53 9.92
CA GLN A 7 -0.93 15.86 8.99
C GLN A 7 -1.79 15.47 7.79
N SER A 8 -1.41 15.89 6.59
CA SER A 8 -2.19 15.62 5.38
C SER A 8 -2.40 14.12 5.28
N LEU A 9 -3.56 13.67 4.79
CA LEU A 9 -3.81 12.24 4.57
C LEU A 9 -2.73 11.63 3.66
N ILE A 10 -2.18 12.43 2.74
CA ILE A 10 -1.05 12.07 1.88
C ILE A 10 0.25 11.88 2.69
N ASP A 11 0.54 12.77 3.64
CA ASP A 11 1.70 12.63 4.53
C ASP A 11 1.60 11.38 5.41
N LYS A 12 0.40 11.08 5.89
CA LYS A 12 0.15 9.84 6.65
C LYS A 12 0.38 8.61 5.79
N LEU A 13 -0.14 8.61 4.55
CA LEU A 13 0.06 7.51 3.62
C LEU A 13 1.55 7.27 3.36
N ARG A 14 2.30 8.33 3.09
CA ARG A 14 3.75 8.27 2.88
C ARG A 14 4.47 7.60 4.05
N ILE A 15 4.19 8.04 5.28
CA ILE A 15 4.81 7.48 6.49
C ILE A 15 4.46 5.99 6.65
N LEU A 16 3.24 5.58 6.31
CA LEU A 16 2.83 4.18 6.41
C LEU A 16 3.53 3.29 5.37
N ILE A 17 3.75 3.81 4.16
CA ILE A 17 4.53 3.13 3.11
C ILE A 17 5.99 3.01 3.53
N GLU A 18 6.60 4.09 4.05
CA GLU A 18 7.99 4.10 4.51
C GLU A 18 8.24 3.14 5.68
N ASN A 19 7.24 2.90 6.53
CA ASN A 19 7.33 1.99 7.68
C ASN A 19 6.89 0.54 7.38
N ASP A 20 6.67 0.18 6.11
CA ASP A 20 6.16 -1.14 5.71
C ASP A 20 4.84 -1.55 6.42
N ASP A 21 4.05 -0.59 6.92
CA ASP A 21 2.76 -0.82 7.59
C ASP A 21 1.62 -0.84 6.55
N PHE A 22 1.67 -1.87 5.70
CA PHE A 22 0.80 -1.98 4.52
C PHE A 22 -0.67 -2.14 4.86
N GLU A 23 -1.00 -2.77 5.99
CA GLU A 23 -2.39 -2.97 6.40
C GLU A 23 -3.06 -1.63 6.72
N LYS A 24 -2.35 -0.77 7.47
CA LYS A 24 -2.81 0.60 7.74
C LYS A 24 -2.74 1.47 6.50
N ALA A 25 -1.74 1.31 5.64
CA ALA A 25 -1.69 2.02 4.36
C ALA A 25 -2.92 1.69 3.51
N LEU A 26 -3.27 0.41 3.34
CA LEU A 26 -4.46 -0.04 2.63
C LEU A 26 -5.77 0.48 3.24
N PHE A 27 -5.84 0.56 4.57
CA PHE A 27 -6.99 1.13 5.27
C PHE A 27 -7.15 2.63 4.96
N GLU A 28 -6.07 3.40 5.02
CA GLU A 28 -6.11 4.84 4.70
C GLU A 28 -6.37 5.07 3.20
N LEU A 29 -5.87 4.21 2.30
CA LEU A 29 -6.18 4.28 0.86
C LEU A 29 -7.68 4.11 0.58
N LYS A 30 -8.37 3.21 1.29
CA LYS A 30 -9.83 3.06 1.16
C LYS A 30 -10.57 4.34 1.53
N ARG A 31 -10.02 5.12 2.47
CA ARG A 31 -10.59 6.42 2.88
C ARG A 31 -10.27 7.54 1.87
N LEU A 32 -9.15 7.42 1.16
CA LEU A 32 -8.72 8.35 0.11
C LEU A 32 -9.46 8.13 -1.22
N ASN A 33 -9.98 6.92 -1.46
CA ASN A 33 -10.79 6.60 -2.65
C ASN A 33 -12.22 7.16 -2.58
N ASN A 34 -12.38 8.36 -2.00
CA ASN A 34 -13.62 9.12 -2.07
C ASN A 34 -13.53 10.04 -3.29
N GLU A 35 -14.47 9.93 -4.23
CA GLU A 35 -14.48 10.77 -5.44
C GLU A 35 -14.46 12.27 -5.13
N GLU A 36 -15.11 12.72 -4.05
CA GLU A 36 -15.09 14.13 -3.65
C GLU A 36 -13.69 14.57 -3.20
N PHE A 37 -12.96 13.69 -2.51
CA PHE A 37 -11.58 13.95 -2.12
C PHE A 37 -10.68 14.06 -3.35
N LEU A 38 -10.76 13.09 -4.27
CA LEU A 38 -9.94 13.06 -5.49
C LEU A 38 -10.20 14.28 -6.38
N LYS A 39 -11.45 14.74 -6.48
CA LYS A 39 -11.82 15.97 -7.22
C LYS A 39 -11.37 17.25 -6.53
N SER A 40 -11.07 17.22 -5.23
CA SER A 40 -10.56 18.37 -4.47
C SER A 40 -9.04 18.50 -4.46
N LEU A 41 -8.31 17.51 -5.00
CA LEU A 41 -6.85 17.53 -5.04
C LEU A 41 -6.33 18.53 -6.07
N SER A 42 -5.24 19.19 -5.72
CA SER A 42 -4.45 19.94 -6.70
C SER A 42 -3.77 18.96 -7.69
N PRO A 43 -3.40 19.41 -8.91
CA PRO A 43 -2.65 18.59 -9.85
C PRO A 43 -1.33 18.04 -9.27
N GLU A 44 -0.66 18.81 -8.42
CA GLU A 44 0.57 18.42 -7.73
C GLU A 44 0.31 17.32 -6.70
N ASP A 45 -0.73 17.46 -5.87
CA ASP A 45 -1.11 16.47 -4.87
C ASP A 45 -1.60 15.18 -5.53
N ALA A 46 -2.33 15.28 -6.64
CA ALA A 46 -2.79 14.13 -7.41
C ALA A 46 -1.60 13.35 -8.01
N LYS A 47 -0.58 14.05 -8.53
CA LYS A 47 0.66 13.40 -9.01
C LYS A 47 1.42 12.71 -7.88
N ALA A 48 1.56 13.36 -6.73
CA ALA A 48 2.21 12.77 -5.57
C ALA A 48 1.47 11.53 -5.09
N LEU A 49 0.14 11.61 -4.99
CA LEU A 49 -0.71 10.49 -4.64
C LEU A 49 -0.56 9.33 -5.63
N MET A 50 -0.60 9.60 -6.93
CA MET A 50 -0.42 8.59 -7.98
C MET A 50 0.93 7.89 -7.87
N SER A 51 2.02 8.62 -7.64
CA SER A 51 3.34 8.02 -7.40
C SER A 51 3.34 7.06 -6.21
N TYR A 52 2.67 7.42 -5.11
CA TYR A 52 2.56 6.53 -3.95
C TYR A 52 1.73 5.27 -4.25
N PHE A 53 0.68 5.39 -5.05
CA PHE A 53 -0.10 4.24 -5.51
C PHE A 53 0.72 3.29 -6.39
N GLU A 54 1.56 3.83 -7.28
CA GLU A 54 2.43 3.03 -8.14
C GLU A 54 3.49 2.28 -7.32
N ASP A 55 4.13 2.94 -6.35
CA ASP A 55 5.11 2.32 -5.46
C ASP A 55 4.47 1.20 -4.62
N LEU A 56 3.30 1.46 -4.05
CA LEU A 56 2.52 0.46 -3.31
C LEU A 56 2.16 -0.73 -4.19
N SER A 57 1.66 -0.48 -5.40
CA SER A 57 1.30 -1.53 -6.37
C SER A 57 2.51 -2.41 -6.68
N ARG A 58 3.66 -1.80 -6.96
CA ARG A 58 4.91 -2.51 -7.23
C ARG A 58 5.35 -3.39 -6.06
N ILE A 59 5.29 -2.87 -4.84
CA ILE A 59 5.65 -3.64 -3.64
C ILE A 59 4.70 -4.82 -3.44
N LEU A 60 3.39 -4.60 -3.60
CA LEU A 60 2.38 -5.65 -3.47
C LEU A 60 2.57 -6.75 -4.52
N SER A 61 2.85 -6.40 -5.78
CA SER A 61 3.16 -7.39 -6.82
C SER A 61 4.39 -8.24 -6.47
N LYS A 62 5.42 -7.65 -5.86
CA LYS A 62 6.60 -8.40 -5.41
C LYS A 62 6.23 -9.39 -4.29
N LYS A 63 5.48 -8.94 -3.28
CA LYS A 63 5.01 -9.80 -2.18
C LYS A 63 4.10 -10.94 -2.68
N GLU A 64 3.22 -10.66 -3.63
CA GLU A 64 2.37 -11.68 -4.26
C GLU A 64 3.22 -12.79 -4.91
N LEU A 65 4.29 -12.40 -5.60
CA LEU A 65 5.19 -13.34 -6.27
C LEU A 65 5.95 -14.23 -5.28
N GLU A 66 6.40 -13.66 -4.15
CA GLU A 66 7.01 -14.41 -3.06
C GLU A 66 6.03 -15.40 -2.41
N LEU A 67 4.79 -14.98 -2.16
CA LEU A 67 3.73 -15.86 -1.65
C LEU A 67 3.43 -17.01 -2.60
N LYS A 68 3.34 -16.75 -3.91
CA LYS A 68 3.16 -17.79 -4.94
C LYS A 68 4.28 -18.83 -4.90
N LYS A 69 5.54 -18.40 -4.70
CA LYS A 69 6.67 -19.32 -4.54
C LYS A 69 6.54 -20.19 -3.30
N ILE A 70 6.16 -19.61 -2.16
CA ILE A 70 5.95 -20.36 -0.92
C ILE A 70 4.85 -21.41 -1.10
N ILE A 71 3.71 -21.03 -1.68
CA ILE A 71 2.61 -21.96 -1.97
C ILE A 71 3.08 -23.10 -2.88
N GLN A 72 3.85 -22.80 -3.92
CA GLN A 72 4.38 -23.82 -4.82
C GLN A 72 5.37 -24.76 -4.11
N ASN A 73 6.24 -24.23 -3.26
CA ASN A 73 7.17 -25.03 -2.46
C ASN A 73 6.42 -25.97 -1.52
N THR A 74 5.35 -25.49 -0.87
CA THR A 74 4.50 -26.33 -0.01
C THR A 74 3.87 -27.48 -0.80
N LYS A 75 3.38 -27.22 -2.02
CA LYS A 75 2.87 -28.27 -2.91
C LYS A 75 3.94 -29.29 -3.27
N ASN A 76 5.15 -28.83 -3.61
CA ASN A 76 6.27 -29.69 -3.95
C ASN A 76 6.67 -30.59 -2.78
N ILE A 77 6.78 -30.02 -1.57
CA ILE A 77 7.10 -30.78 -0.33
C ILE A 77 6.02 -31.83 -0.06
N LYS A 78 4.73 -31.45 -0.11
CA LYS A 78 3.62 -32.38 0.12
C LYS A 78 3.66 -33.54 -0.87
N SER A 79 3.90 -33.24 -2.15
CA SER A 79 4.00 -34.27 -3.20
C SER A 79 5.21 -35.19 -3.03
N ALA A 80 6.32 -34.68 -2.51
CA ALA A 80 7.58 -35.42 -2.39
C ALA A 80 7.62 -36.31 -1.13
N TYR A 81 7.02 -35.86 -0.02
CA TYR A 81 7.25 -36.49 1.29
C TYR A 81 5.99 -36.93 2.04
N LEU A 82 4.80 -36.42 1.69
CA LEU A 82 3.58 -36.60 2.48
C LEU A 82 2.46 -37.28 1.67
N ARG A 83 2.82 -38.26 0.83
CA ARG A 83 1.86 -39.05 0.05
C ARG A 83 0.91 -39.83 0.95
#